data_AF-A0A2E3NVN8-F1
#
_entry.id   AF-A0A2E3NVN8-F1
#
_cell.length_a   1.000
_cell.length_b   1.000
_cell.length_c   1.000
_cell.angle_alpha   90.00
_cell.angle_beta   90.00
_cell.angle_gamma   90.00
#
_symmetry.space_group_name_H-M   'P 1'
#
loop_
_entity.id
_entity.type
_entity.pdbx_description
1 polymer ?
#
loop_
_entity_poly.entity_id
_entity_poly.type
_entity_poly.pdbx_seq_one_letter_code
_entity_poly.pdbx_strand_id
1 'polypeptide(L)'
;MKAIWILAVLTAGLLWSEWSLAQDDLSVLDTLAMDDLVEVEPPPPAWQSIGGPVALGVFFFLVLWLGRLAVPFRVSKESLTLFYYPTGVKRGLALAITLYGIAFAFGAAEIGYQLHLHGSAEAYFANMSQGKLIAFTHAHLFGFTTSFLVIGIPFSMQFNHLWIYQWVFPIGLAAALTDVMSWWGIKYVSPNFEIISMACGILFSVTYLYMLIGLLRVLLFPQVIWATDKDRAERLSKKDADPTSHTGY
;
A
#
# COMPACT_ATOMS: atom_id res chain seq x y z
N MET A 1 34.26 16.75 9.97
CA MET A 1 33.69 17.82 10.83
C MET A 1 32.93 18.93 10.09
N LYS A 2 32.99 19.05 8.75
CA LYS A 2 32.26 20.09 7.99
C LYS A 2 30.83 19.71 7.55
N ALA A 3 30.42 18.46 7.72
CA ALA A 3 29.08 17.98 7.33
C ALA A 3 28.00 18.15 8.42
N ILE A 4 28.39 18.40 9.68
CA ILE A 4 27.45 18.54 10.81
C ILE A 4 26.84 19.96 10.84
N TRP A 5 27.55 20.96 10.33
CA TRP A 5 27.07 22.34 10.29
C TRP A 5 26.05 22.60 9.16
N ILE A 6 26.10 21.83 8.07
CA ILE A 6 25.14 21.97 6.96
C ILE A 6 23.77 21.40 7.35
N LEU A 7 23.73 20.36 8.19
CA LEU A 7 22.48 19.81 8.72
C LEU A 7 21.82 20.77 9.74
N ALA A 8 22.62 21.44 10.59
CA ALA A 8 22.12 22.38 11.60
C ALA A 8 21.50 23.66 10.98
N VAL A 9 22.06 24.15 9.87
CA VAL A 9 21.54 25.31 9.14
C VAL A 9 20.25 24.97 8.39
N LEU A 10 20.12 23.75 7.85
CA LEU A 10 18.89 23.28 7.22
C LEU A 10 17.77 23.02 8.23
N THR A 11 18.09 22.64 9.47
CA THR A 11 17.09 22.51 10.55
C THR A 11 16.67 23.85 11.16
N ALA A 12 17.54 24.88 11.14
CA ALA A 12 17.20 26.21 11.63
C ALA A 12 16.30 26.99 10.65
N GLY A 13 16.39 26.73 9.34
CA GLY A 13 15.52 27.33 8.33
C GLY A 13 14.09 26.76 8.29
N LEU A 14 13.86 25.57 8.85
CA LEU A 14 12.54 24.93 8.95
C LEU A 14 11.78 25.26 10.23
N LEU A 15 12.43 25.93 11.20
CA LEU A 15 11.81 26.40 12.44
C LEU A 15 11.40 27.88 12.41
N TRP A 16 11.51 28.51 11.24
CA TRP A 16 11.17 29.92 11.02
C TRP A 16 10.09 30.06 9.95
N SER A 17 8.93 29.43 10.16
CA SER A 17 7.70 29.85 9.49
C SER A 17 6.88 30.66 10.49
N GLU A 18 6.70 31.93 10.15
CA GLU A 18 5.92 32.92 10.86
C GLU A 18 4.59 32.33 11.36
N TRP A 19 4.44 32.28 12.69
CA TRP A 19 3.13 32.26 13.31
C TRP A 19 2.51 33.64 13.07
N SER A 20 1.80 33.79 11.95
CA SER A 20 0.90 34.92 11.78
C SER A 20 -0.29 34.72 12.72
N LEU A 21 -0.46 35.69 13.61
CA LEU A 21 -1.61 35.89 14.49
C LEU A 21 -2.92 35.69 13.72
N ALA A 22 -3.69 34.67 14.08
CA ALA A 22 -5.13 34.70 13.95
C ALA A 22 -5.67 34.83 15.37
N GLN A 23 -6.00 36.07 15.72
CA GLN A 23 -6.72 36.44 16.93
C GLN A 23 -8.02 35.63 17.03
N ASP A 24 -8.26 35.07 18.21
CA ASP A 24 -9.59 34.74 18.69
C ASP A 24 -10.48 35.98 18.59
N ASP A 25 -11.43 35.95 17.67
CA ASP A 25 -12.64 36.75 17.76
C ASP A 25 -13.83 35.86 17.34
N LEU A 26 -14.23 34.99 18.27
CA LEU A 26 -15.43 34.16 18.22
C LEU A 26 -16.71 35.00 18.38
N SER A 27 -16.80 36.17 17.73
CA SER A 27 -17.99 37.04 17.75
C SER A 27 -18.65 37.22 16.37
N VAL A 28 -18.04 36.70 15.29
CA VAL A 28 -18.58 36.84 13.93
C VAL A 28 -19.70 35.82 13.63
N LEU A 29 -19.69 34.65 14.27
CA LEU A 29 -20.67 33.58 14.02
C LEU A 29 -22.07 33.88 14.58
N ASP A 30 -22.18 34.75 15.59
CA ASP A 30 -23.46 35.13 16.21
C ASP A 30 -24.24 36.20 15.41
N THR A 31 -23.67 36.72 14.32
CA THR A 31 -24.28 37.82 13.53
C THR A 31 -24.76 37.42 12.14
N LEU A 32 -24.62 36.15 11.75
CA LEU A 32 -25.07 35.68 10.44
C LEU A 32 -26.56 35.34 10.47
N ALA A 33 -27.36 36.18 9.82
CA ALA A 33 -28.76 35.88 9.51
C ALA A 33 -28.81 34.65 8.58
N MET A 34 -29.33 33.54 9.11
CA MET A 34 -29.41 32.23 8.46
C MET A 34 -30.51 32.14 7.37
N ASP A 35 -30.68 33.18 6.57
CA ASP A 35 -31.66 33.22 5.47
C ASP A 35 -31.01 33.32 4.07
N ASP A 36 -29.68 33.29 3.97
CA ASP A 36 -28.99 33.30 2.68
C ASP A 36 -28.69 31.88 2.18
N LEU A 37 -29.52 31.47 1.21
CA LEU A 37 -29.23 30.57 0.09
C LEU A 37 -28.01 29.64 0.27
N VAL A 38 -28.27 28.35 0.47
CA VAL A 38 -27.29 27.29 0.19
C VAL A 38 -26.97 27.36 -1.30
N GLU A 39 -25.92 28.11 -1.66
CA GLU A 39 -25.34 28.08 -2.99
C GLU A 39 -24.73 26.69 -3.16
N VAL A 40 -25.52 25.77 -3.71
CA VAL A 40 -25.03 24.45 -4.09
C VAL A 40 -24.02 24.68 -5.20
N GLU A 41 -22.75 24.41 -4.92
CA GLU A 41 -21.70 24.51 -5.93
C GLU A 41 -22.14 23.76 -7.20
N PRO A 42 -21.94 24.36 -8.39
CA PRO A 42 -22.31 23.70 -9.63
C PRO A 42 -21.59 22.35 -9.73
N PRO A 43 -22.28 21.30 -10.23
CA PRO A 43 -21.71 19.97 -10.32
C PRO A 43 -20.39 20.02 -11.10
N PRO A 44 -19.37 19.23 -10.70
CA PRO A 44 -18.08 19.28 -11.36
C PRO A 44 -18.24 18.96 -12.85
N PRO A 45 -17.46 19.63 -13.72
CA PRO A 45 -17.52 19.37 -15.15
C PRO A 45 -17.13 17.92 -15.47
N ALA A 46 -17.67 17.36 -16.54
CA ALA A 46 -17.51 15.95 -16.90
C ALA A 46 -16.04 15.48 -17.01
N TRP A 47 -15.11 16.38 -17.35
CA TRP A 47 -13.69 16.04 -17.40
C TRP A 47 -13.10 15.78 -16.01
N GLN A 48 -13.61 16.41 -14.94
CA GLN A 48 -13.19 16.14 -13.56
C GLN A 48 -13.87 14.88 -13.02
N SER A 49 -15.18 14.75 -13.24
CA SER A 49 -15.98 13.64 -12.72
C SER A 49 -15.73 12.31 -13.43
N ILE A 50 -15.38 12.32 -14.72
CA ILE A 50 -15.19 11.10 -15.52
C ILE A 50 -13.77 11.06 -16.08
N GLY A 51 -13.34 12.14 -16.72
CA GLY A 51 -12.02 12.21 -17.36
C GLY A 51 -10.87 11.99 -16.37
N GLY A 52 -10.95 12.58 -15.17
CA GLY A 52 -9.97 12.47 -14.09
C GLY A 52 -9.77 11.02 -13.63
N PRO A 53 -10.82 10.33 -13.16
CA PRO A 53 -10.74 8.92 -12.78
C PRO A 53 -10.24 8.01 -13.91
N VAL A 54 -10.71 8.23 -15.14
CA VAL A 54 -10.26 7.46 -16.31
C VAL A 54 -8.77 7.70 -16.58
N ALA A 55 -8.31 8.94 -16.53
CA ALA A 55 -6.90 9.29 -16.72
C ALA A 55 -6.02 8.64 -15.64
N LEU A 56 -6.48 8.59 -14.39
CA LEU A 56 -5.76 7.91 -13.31
C LEU A 56 -5.74 6.39 -13.50
N GLY A 57 -6.83 5.79 -14.01
CA GLY A 57 -6.85 4.39 -14.42
C GLY A 57 -5.86 4.10 -15.55
N VAL A 58 -5.78 4.97 -16.56
CA VAL A 58 -4.78 4.86 -17.64
C VAL A 58 -3.36 5.00 -17.09
N PHE A 59 -3.13 5.91 -16.14
CA PHE A 59 -1.84 6.07 -15.46
C PHE A 59 -1.40 4.78 -14.77
N PHE A 60 -2.29 4.06 -14.09
CA PHE A 60 -1.97 2.75 -13.50
C PHE A 60 -1.40 1.77 -14.54
N PHE A 61 -2.07 1.61 -15.69
CA PHE A 61 -1.59 0.74 -16.75
C PHE A 61 -0.29 1.24 -17.38
N LEU A 62 -0.12 2.56 -17.48
CA LEU A 62 1.12 3.18 -17.95
C LEU A 62 2.29 2.86 -17.03
N VAL A 63 2.11 2.92 -15.71
CA VAL A 63 3.14 2.55 -14.72
C VAL A 63 3.57 1.09 -14.91
N LEU A 64 2.62 0.17 -15.08
CA LEU A 64 2.92 -1.24 -15.32
C LEU A 64 3.65 -1.46 -16.65
N TRP A 65 3.21 -0.76 -17.70
CA TRP A 65 3.85 -0.83 -19.01
C TRP A 65 5.28 -0.27 -18.99
N LEU A 66 5.50 0.87 -18.33
CA LEU A 66 6.83 1.44 -18.13
C LEU A 66 7.72 0.51 -17.31
N GLY A 67 7.18 -0.12 -16.26
CA GLY A 67 7.91 -1.13 -15.47
C GLY A 67 8.36 -2.31 -16.33
N ARG A 68 7.48 -2.82 -17.20
CA ARG A 68 7.80 -3.88 -18.15
C ARG A 68 8.89 -3.47 -19.15
N LEU A 69 8.85 -2.24 -19.65
CA LEU A 69 9.86 -1.74 -20.58
C LEU A 69 11.22 -1.54 -19.91
N ALA A 70 11.22 -0.98 -18.70
CA ALA A 70 12.44 -0.69 -17.96
C ALA A 70 13.14 -1.97 -17.45
N VAL A 71 12.35 -3.00 -17.08
CA VAL A 71 12.87 -4.25 -16.50
C VAL A 71 12.42 -5.45 -17.33
N PRO A 72 13.24 -5.91 -18.30
CA PRO A 72 12.86 -7.03 -19.15
C PRO A 72 12.85 -8.36 -18.38
N PHE A 73 11.87 -9.21 -18.70
CA PHE A 73 11.71 -10.53 -18.08
C PHE A 73 12.95 -11.40 -18.29
N ARG A 74 13.49 -11.93 -17.19
CA ARG A 74 14.52 -12.97 -17.18
C ARG A 74 14.17 -13.99 -16.12
N VAL A 75 14.20 -15.28 -16.48
CA VAL A 75 14.08 -16.35 -15.49
C VAL A 75 15.37 -16.36 -14.68
N SER A 76 15.27 -15.96 -13.41
CA SER A 76 16.42 -15.97 -12.50
C SER A 76 16.89 -17.41 -12.27
N LYS A 77 18.20 -17.65 -12.41
CA LYS A 77 18.84 -18.89 -11.95
C LYS A 77 19.00 -18.91 -10.43
N GLU A 78 19.06 -17.73 -9.82
CA GLU A 78 19.14 -17.55 -8.37
C GLU A 78 17.76 -17.74 -7.75
N SER A 79 17.66 -18.66 -6.80
CA SER A 79 16.46 -18.89 -5.99
C SER A 79 16.81 -18.81 -4.51
N LEU A 80 15.96 -18.13 -3.75
CA LEU A 80 16.10 -18.01 -2.32
C LEU A 80 15.14 -19.00 -1.68
N THR A 81 15.68 -20.10 -1.17
CA THR A 81 14.88 -21.11 -0.47
C THR A 81 14.91 -20.77 1.02
N LEU A 82 13.81 -20.19 1.52
CA LEU A 82 13.69 -19.71 2.90
C LEU A 82 13.90 -20.81 3.96
N PHE A 83 13.73 -22.07 3.57
CA PHE A 83 13.99 -23.22 4.43
C PHE A 83 15.44 -23.25 4.97
N TYR A 84 16.44 -22.93 4.14
CA TYR A 84 17.86 -23.05 4.52
C TYR A 84 18.38 -21.87 5.35
N TYR A 85 17.53 -20.90 5.68
CA TYR A 85 17.94 -19.75 6.47
C TYR A 85 18.30 -20.13 7.92
N PRO A 86 19.19 -19.37 8.59
CA PRO A 86 19.41 -19.52 10.01
C PRO A 86 18.10 -19.35 10.80
N THR A 87 17.93 -20.12 11.87
CA THR A 87 16.70 -20.11 12.68
C THR A 87 16.33 -18.71 13.19
N GLY A 88 17.31 -17.90 13.57
CA GLY A 88 17.08 -16.51 13.98
C GLY A 88 16.44 -15.65 12.88
N VAL A 89 16.91 -15.79 11.64
CA VAL A 89 16.36 -15.07 10.48
C VAL A 89 14.94 -15.54 10.18
N LYS A 90 14.69 -16.87 10.18
CA LYS A 90 13.34 -17.42 9.97
C LYS A 90 12.34 -16.90 11.00
N ARG A 91 12.71 -16.92 12.29
CA ARG A 91 11.86 -16.43 13.38
C ARG A 91 11.60 -14.93 13.27
N GLY A 92 12.65 -14.14 13.03
CA GLY A 92 12.53 -12.69 12.86
C GLY A 92 11.66 -12.31 11.67
N LEU A 93 11.87 -12.97 10.53
CA LEU A 93 11.10 -12.73 9.31
C LEU A 93 9.63 -13.14 9.51
N ALA A 94 9.36 -14.31 10.11
CA ALA A 94 7.99 -14.76 10.36
C ALA A 94 7.25 -13.79 11.30
N LEU A 95 7.89 -13.32 12.37
CA LEU A 95 7.31 -12.34 13.27
C LEU A 95 7.06 -11.00 12.56
N ALA A 96 8.04 -10.47 11.83
CA ALA A 96 7.91 -9.21 11.12
C ALA A 96 6.77 -9.25 10.09
N ILE A 97 6.68 -10.32 9.30
CA ILE A 97 5.62 -10.52 8.32
C ILE A 97 4.25 -10.62 9.00
N THR A 98 4.16 -11.32 10.14
CA THR A 98 2.92 -11.40 10.92
C THR A 98 2.49 -10.03 11.44
N LEU A 99 3.43 -9.23 11.98
CA LEU A 99 3.16 -7.87 12.45
C LEU A 99 2.71 -6.95 11.31
N TYR A 100 3.29 -7.09 10.12
CA TYR A 100 2.79 -6.40 8.93
C TYR A 100 1.35 -6.80 8.62
N GLY A 101 1.02 -8.09 8.63
CA GLY A 101 -0.35 -8.57 8.43
C GLY A 101 -1.34 -7.97 9.44
N ILE A 102 -0.95 -7.88 10.71
CA ILE A 102 -1.75 -7.22 11.76
C ILE A 102 -1.92 -5.73 11.46
N ALA A 103 -0.85 -5.02 11.10
CA ALA A 103 -0.91 -3.60 10.78
C ALA A 103 -1.88 -3.33 9.60
N PHE A 104 -1.87 -4.17 8.57
CA PHE A 104 -2.81 -4.05 7.45
C PHE A 104 -4.25 -4.36 7.84
N ALA A 105 -4.49 -5.32 8.76
CA ALA A 105 -5.82 -5.57 9.28
C ALA A 105 -6.37 -4.34 10.02
N PHE A 106 -5.54 -3.65 10.81
CA PHE A 106 -5.92 -2.39 11.44
C PHE A 106 -6.13 -1.26 10.42
N GLY A 107 -5.32 -1.16 9.38
CA GLY A 107 -5.54 -0.20 8.30
C GLY A 107 -6.88 -0.41 7.58
N ALA A 108 -7.23 -1.66 7.27
CA ALA A 108 -8.53 -1.99 6.69
C ALA A 108 -9.71 -1.67 7.64
N ALA A 109 -9.54 -1.97 8.93
CA ALA A 109 -10.53 -1.63 9.95
C ALA A 109 -10.68 -0.11 10.12
N GLU A 110 -9.59 0.65 10.01
CA GLU A 110 -9.61 2.11 10.03
C GLU A 110 -10.48 2.66 8.90
N ILE A 111 -10.35 2.17 7.67
CA ILE A 111 -11.21 2.60 6.55
C ILE A 111 -12.69 2.40 6.90
N GLY A 112 -13.06 1.21 7.37
CA GLY A 112 -14.44 0.92 7.76
C GLY A 112 -14.94 1.84 8.88
N TYR A 113 -14.10 2.10 9.88
CA TYR A 113 -14.42 3.00 10.98
C TYR A 113 -14.61 4.46 10.51
N GLN A 114 -13.69 4.98 9.69
CA GLN A 114 -13.75 6.35 9.20
C GLN A 114 -14.97 6.57 8.28
N LEU A 115 -15.27 5.60 7.41
CA LEU A 115 -16.48 5.65 6.57
C LEU A 115 -17.76 5.59 7.41
N HIS A 116 -17.78 4.80 8.48
CA HIS A 116 -18.92 4.77 9.39
C HIS A 116 -19.10 6.09 10.15
N LEU A 117 -18.00 6.69 10.61
CA LEU A 117 -18.01 7.95 11.38
C LEU A 117 -18.44 9.14 10.52
N HIS A 118 -17.97 9.22 9.28
CA HIS A 118 -18.22 10.34 8.37
C HIS A 118 -19.39 10.11 7.40
N GLY A 119 -19.92 8.88 7.33
CA GLY A 119 -21.04 8.49 6.46
C GLY A 119 -20.64 8.18 5.01
N SER A 120 -19.64 8.88 4.46
CA SER A 120 -19.12 8.63 3.11
C SER A 120 -17.63 8.96 2.99
N ALA A 121 -16.99 8.45 1.94
CA ALA A 121 -15.60 8.79 1.62
C ALA A 121 -15.47 10.28 1.29
N GLU A 122 -16.42 10.84 0.54
CA GLU A 122 -16.49 12.27 0.23
C GLU A 122 -16.47 13.12 1.50
N ALA A 123 -17.36 12.85 2.45
CA ALA A 123 -17.44 13.60 3.70
C ALA A 123 -16.17 13.43 4.55
N TYR A 124 -15.56 12.24 4.54
CA TYR A 124 -14.29 12.00 5.23
C TYR A 124 -13.15 12.86 4.66
N PHE A 125 -12.99 12.88 3.33
CA PHE A 125 -11.92 13.63 2.68
C PHE A 125 -12.15 15.14 2.67
N ALA A 126 -13.41 15.59 2.59
CA ALA A 126 -13.79 16.99 2.69
C ALA A 126 -13.42 17.57 4.07
N ASN A 127 -13.66 16.81 5.15
CA ASN A 127 -13.33 17.22 6.52
C ASN A 127 -11.86 17.00 6.92
N MET A 128 -11.05 16.40 6.04
CA MET A 128 -9.64 16.17 6.32
C MET A 128 -8.87 17.49 6.17
N SER A 129 -7.90 17.78 7.04
CA SER A 129 -6.99 18.92 6.81
C SER A 129 -5.93 18.58 5.75
N GLN A 130 -5.31 19.58 5.13
CA GLN A 130 -4.20 19.34 4.19
C GLN A 130 -3.01 18.67 4.88
N GLY A 131 -2.65 19.12 6.09
CA GLY A 131 -1.57 18.52 6.88
C GLY A 131 -1.84 17.04 7.17
N LYS A 132 -3.10 16.68 7.49
CA LYS A 132 -3.49 15.28 7.70
C LYS A 132 -3.38 14.47 6.41
N LEU A 133 -3.79 14.99 5.26
CA LEU A 133 -3.66 14.27 3.98
C LEU A 133 -2.19 14.04 3.60
N ILE A 134 -1.31 15.01 3.83
CA ILE A 134 0.14 14.85 3.62
C ILE A 134 0.71 13.77 4.54
N ALA A 135 0.37 13.80 5.83
CA ALA A 135 0.81 12.79 6.79
C ALA A 135 0.30 11.39 6.40
N PHE A 136 -0.97 11.29 5.98
CA PHE A 136 -1.59 10.05 5.52
C PHE A 136 -0.88 9.51 4.27
N THR A 137 -0.61 10.38 3.30
CA THR A 137 0.16 10.08 2.08
C THR A 137 1.55 9.54 2.39
N HIS A 138 2.30 10.24 3.25
CA HIS A 138 3.65 9.84 3.63
C HIS A 138 3.67 8.47 4.33
N ALA A 139 2.83 8.29 5.35
CA ALA A 139 2.78 7.06 6.13
C ALA A 139 2.38 5.85 5.26
N HIS A 140 1.39 6.01 4.37
CA HIS A 140 0.94 4.94 3.50
C HIS A 140 1.93 4.62 2.39
N LEU A 141 2.52 5.61 1.71
CA LEU A 141 3.56 5.34 0.72
C LEU A 141 4.75 4.61 1.33
N PHE A 142 5.18 5.03 2.53
CA PHE A 142 6.25 4.36 3.25
C PHE A 142 5.86 2.93 3.66
N GLY A 143 4.68 2.76 4.26
CA GLY A 143 4.18 1.46 4.73
C GLY A 143 3.94 0.47 3.59
N PHE A 144 3.28 0.90 2.52
CA PHE A 144 3.05 0.09 1.32
C PHE A 144 4.37 -0.33 0.69
N THR A 145 5.28 0.61 0.42
CA THR A 145 6.57 0.30 -0.21
C THR A 145 7.39 -0.65 0.66
N THR A 146 7.51 -0.38 1.97
CA THR A 146 8.33 -1.19 2.87
C THR A 146 7.77 -2.59 3.04
N SER A 147 6.45 -2.72 3.21
CA SER A 147 5.81 -4.03 3.34
C SER A 147 5.97 -4.87 2.06
N PHE A 148 5.82 -4.24 0.89
CA PHE A 148 6.07 -4.86 -0.41
C PHE A 148 7.54 -5.25 -0.59
N LEU A 149 8.51 -4.46 -0.11
CA LEU A 149 9.92 -4.87 -0.13
C LEU A 149 10.18 -6.07 0.78
N VAL A 150 9.66 -6.05 2.01
CA VAL A 150 9.89 -7.11 3.02
C VAL A 150 9.21 -8.43 2.64
N ILE A 151 8.02 -8.37 2.03
CA ILE A 151 7.22 -9.55 1.68
C ILE A 151 7.38 -9.90 0.21
N GLY A 152 7.28 -8.92 -0.68
CA GLY A 152 7.30 -9.12 -2.13
C GLY A 152 8.64 -9.60 -2.66
N ILE A 153 9.78 -9.14 -2.13
CA ILE A 153 11.10 -9.62 -2.59
C ILE A 153 11.30 -11.10 -2.23
N PRO A 154 11.22 -11.53 -0.95
CA PRO A 154 11.40 -12.95 -0.62
C PRO A 154 10.39 -13.85 -1.33
N PHE A 155 9.15 -13.39 -1.48
CA PHE A 155 8.12 -14.12 -2.22
C PHE A 155 8.51 -14.30 -3.69
N SER A 156 8.89 -13.22 -4.37
CA SER A 156 9.27 -13.25 -5.79
C SER A 156 10.51 -14.11 -6.04
N MET A 157 11.44 -14.16 -5.08
CA MET A 157 12.63 -15.01 -5.17
C MET A 157 12.34 -16.49 -4.88
N GLN A 158 11.41 -16.79 -3.97
CA GLN A 158 10.96 -18.15 -3.66
C GLN A 158 10.13 -18.76 -4.80
N PHE A 159 9.26 -17.96 -5.44
CA PHE A 159 8.32 -18.38 -6.49
C PHE A 159 8.71 -17.91 -7.90
N ASN A 160 10.02 -17.73 -8.14
CA ASN A 160 10.56 -17.10 -9.36
C ASN A 160 10.28 -17.84 -10.69
N HIS A 161 9.75 -19.06 -10.65
CA HIS A 161 9.60 -19.95 -11.80
C HIS A 161 8.28 -19.79 -12.56
N LEU A 162 7.27 -19.09 -12.01
CA LEU A 162 6.01 -18.84 -12.69
C LEU A 162 5.88 -17.36 -13.05
N TRP A 163 5.62 -17.10 -14.34
CA TRP A 163 5.56 -15.76 -14.92
C TRP A 163 4.50 -14.85 -14.27
N ILE A 164 3.40 -15.44 -13.78
CA ILE A 164 2.30 -14.70 -13.13
C ILE A 164 2.78 -14.05 -11.83
N TYR A 165 3.65 -14.71 -11.07
CA TYR A 165 4.17 -14.17 -9.81
C TYR A 165 5.03 -12.92 -10.00
N GLN A 166 5.64 -12.78 -11.17
CA GLN A 166 6.42 -11.58 -11.49
C GLN A 166 5.56 -10.34 -11.66
N TRP A 167 4.25 -10.50 -11.87
CA TRP A 167 3.29 -9.40 -11.97
C TRP A 167 2.63 -9.06 -10.63
N VAL A 168 2.49 -10.02 -9.72
CA VAL A 168 1.83 -9.80 -8.41
C VAL A 168 2.49 -8.64 -7.66
N PHE A 169 3.83 -8.63 -7.62
CA PHE A 169 4.58 -7.62 -6.90
C PHE A 169 4.47 -6.20 -7.53
N PRO A 170 4.76 -6.00 -8.83
CA PRO A 170 4.55 -4.72 -9.50
C PRO A 170 3.10 -4.22 -9.52
N ILE A 171 2.12 -5.12 -9.68
CA ILE A 171 0.69 -4.76 -9.67
C ILE A 171 0.30 -4.15 -8.33
N GLY A 172 0.69 -4.78 -7.22
CA GLY A 172 0.36 -4.24 -5.90
C GLY A 172 1.04 -2.91 -5.60
N LEU A 173 2.30 -2.70 -6.03
CA LEU A 173 2.99 -1.41 -5.90
C LEU A 173 2.37 -0.31 -6.77
N ALA A 174 2.00 -0.63 -8.01
CA ALA A 174 1.31 0.31 -8.88
C ALA A 174 -0.08 0.66 -8.33
N ALA A 175 -0.79 -0.31 -7.75
CA ALA A 175 -2.06 -0.09 -7.08
C ALA A 175 -1.90 0.82 -5.87
N ALA A 176 -0.90 0.58 -5.01
CA ALA A 176 -0.58 1.44 -3.86
C ALA A 176 -0.33 2.89 -4.27
N LEU A 177 0.49 3.13 -5.30
CA LEU A 177 0.76 4.49 -5.79
C LEU A 177 -0.49 5.16 -6.33
N THR A 178 -1.27 4.44 -7.13
CA THR A 178 -2.49 4.95 -7.77
C THR A 178 -3.58 5.23 -6.73
N ASP A 179 -3.69 4.40 -5.69
CA ASP A 179 -4.62 4.60 -4.57
C ASP A 179 -4.30 5.90 -3.83
N VAL A 180 -3.05 6.12 -3.45
CA VAL A 180 -2.61 7.36 -2.79
C VAL A 180 -2.95 8.57 -3.65
N MET A 181 -2.68 8.53 -4.96
CA MET A 181 -3.05 9.62 -5.88
C MET A 181 -4.57 9.83 -5.94
N SER A 182 -5.36 8.76 -5.88
CA SER A 182 -6.82 8.86 -5.91
C SER A 182 -7.38 9.62 -4.71
N TRP A 183 -6.76 9.53 -3.53
CA TRP A 183 -7.19 10.28 -2.33
C TRP A 183 -7.09 11.79 -2.51
N TRP A 184 -6.03 12.25 -3.19
CA TRP A 184 -5.89 13.66 -3.57
C TRP A 184 -6.97 14.05 -4.59
N GLY A 185 -7.30 13.15 -5.52
CA GLY A 185 -8.42 13.33 -6.46
C GLY A 185 -9.78 13.43 -5.77
N ILE A 186 -10.06 12.57 -4.78
CA ILE A 186 -11.30 12.60 -3.99
C ILE A 186 -11.44 13.95 -3.28
N LYS A 187 -10.34 14.43 -2.68
CA LYS A 187 -10.35 15.67 -1.91
C LYS A 187 -10.49 16.94 -2.75
N TYR A 188 -9.79 17.03 -3.88
CA TYR A 188 -9.61 18.29 -4.60
C TYR A 188 -10.27 18.34 -5.98
N VAL A 189 -10.76 17.20 -6.51
CA VAL A 189 -11.26 17.12 -7.88
C VAL A 189 -12.69 16.60 -7.94
N SER A 190 -12.92 15.36 -7.47
CA SER A 190 -14.25 14.76 -7.51
C SER A 190 -14.34 13.51 -6.63
N PRO A 191 -15.48 13.27 -5.96
CA PRO A 191 -15.73 12.02 -5.22
C PRO A 191 -15.61 10.75 -6.08
N ASN A 192 -15.80 10.85 -7.40
CA ASN A 192 -15.75 9.70 -8.31
C ASN A 192 -14.39 8.99 -8.36
N PHE A 193 -13.32 9.61 -7.86
CA PHE A 193 -12.03 8.96 -7.67
C PHE A 193 -12.08 7.81 -6.65
N GLU A 194 -13.14 7.74 -5.81
CA GLU A 194 -13.41 6.62 -4.89
C GLU A 194 -13.42 5.27 -5.62
N ILE A 195 -13.98 5.19 -6.84
CA ILE A 195 -14.01 3.94 -7.61
C ILE A 195 -12.58 3.43 -7.88
N ILE A 196 -11.67 4.34 -8.20
CA ILE A 196 -10.25 3.99 -8.42
C ILE A 196 -9.60 3.58 -7.10
N SER A 197 -9.87 4.31 -6.01
CA SER A 197 -9.36 3.97 -4.68
C SER A 197 -9.80 2.57 -4.25
N MET A 198 -11.09 2.25 -4.37
CA MET A 198 -11.64 0.93 -4.06
C MET A 198 -11.00 -0.18 -4.91
N ALA A 199 -10.90 0.03 -6.23
CA ALA A 199 -10.29 -0.94 -7.12
C ALA A 199 -8.81 -1.19 -6.77
N CYS A 200 -8.06 -0.12 -6.49
CA CYS A 200 -6.66 -0.21 -6.08
C CYS A 200 -6.52 -0.88 -4.71
N GLY A 201 -7.38 -0.55 -3.74
CA GLY A 201 -7.42 -1.19 -2.42
C GLY A 201 -7.68 -2.69 -2.50
N ILE A 202 -8.59 -3.13 -3.39
CA ILE A 202 -8.85 -4.56 -3.64
C ILE A 202 -7.62 -5.22 -4.28
N LEU A 203 -7.07 -4.64 -5.35
CA LEU A 203 -5.90 -5.19 -6.04
C LEU A 203 -4.68 -5.28 -5.11
N PHE A 204 -4.43 -4.23 -4.36
CA PHE A 204 -3.41 -4.18 -3.32
C PHE A 204 -3.63 -5.29 -2.30
N SER A 205 -4.83 -5.40 -1.73
CA SER A 205 -5.14 -6.39 -0.69
C SER A 205 -4.98 -7.82 -1.19
N VAL A 206 -5.47 -8.12 -2.39
CA VAL A 206 -5.36 -9.47 -2.98
C VAL A 206 -3.90 -9.82 -3.24
N THR A 207 -3.13 -8.94 -3.89
CA THR A 207 -1.71 -9.20 -4.18
C THR A 207 -0.90 -9.30 -2.89
N TYR A 208 -1.14 -8.41 -1.93
CA TYR A 208 -0.48 -8.41 -0.64
C TYR A 208 -0.76 -9.66 0.17
N LEU A 209 -2.03 -10.01 0.39
CA LEU A 209 -2.44 -11.19 1.15
C LEU A 209 -1.93 -12.47 0.52
N TYR A 210 -1.93 -12.53 -0.81
CA TYR A 210 -1.40 -13.69 -1.52
C TYR A 210 0.10 -13.91 -1.25
N MET A 211 0.90 -12.84 -1.29
CA MET A 211 2.33 -12.93 -0.96
C MET A 211 2.57 -13.19 0.52
N LEU A 212 1.80 -12.55 1.40
CA LEU A 212 1.85 -12.71 2.85
C LEU A 212 1.59 -14.16 3.25
N ILE A 213 0.48 -14.75 2.80
CA ILE A 213 0.10 -16.14 3.08
C ILE A 213 1.14 -17.09 2.50
N GLY A 214 1.61 -16.85 1.28
CA GLY A 214 2.64 -17.67 0.64
C GLY A 214 3.92 -17.76 1.49
N LEU A 215 4.40 -16.62 2.00
CA LEU A 215 5.59 -16.58 2.86
C LEU A 215 5.36 -17.15 4.25
N LEU A 216 4.28 -16.77 4.93
CA LEU A 216 3.97 -17.30 6.27
C LEU A 216 3.82 -18.82 6.23
N ARG A 217 3.20 -19.36 5.16
CA ARG A 217 3.12 -20.80 4.96
C ARG A 217 4.50 -21.43 4.87
N VAL A 218 5.41 -20.89 4.05
CA VAL A 218 6.77 -21.44 3.91
C VAL A 218 7.56 -21.37 5.21
N LEU A 219 7.38 -20.30 6.00
CA LEU A 219 8.15 -20.08 7.24
C LEU A 219 7.60 -20.83 8.46
N LEU A 220 6.27 -20.83 8.65
CA LEU A 220 5.60 -21.39 9.84
C LEU A 220 5.10 -22.81 9.62
N PHE A 221 4.72 -23.15 8.39
CA PHE A 221 4.10 -24.42 8.05
C PHE A 221 4.82 -25.09 6.88
N PRO A 222 6.13 -25.37 7.00
CA PRO A 222 6.91 -25.93 5.91
C PRO A 222 6.25 -27.20 5.34
N GLN A 223 5.62 -28.04 6.15
CA GLN A 223 4.91 -29.27 5.75
C GLN A 223 3.82 -29.11 4.69
N VAL A 224 3.27 -27.90 4.53
CA VAL A 224 2.22 -27.64 3.54
C VAL A 224 2.88 -27.41 2.19
N ILE A 225 2.53 -28.23 1.20
CA ILE A 225 3.09 -28.17 -0.16
C ILE A 225 2.03 -27.56 -1.08
N TRP A 226 2.32 -26.45 -1.77
CA TRP A 226 1.41 -25.88 -2.77
C TRP A 226 1.65 -26.44 -4.16
N ALA A 227 0.62 -26.34 -5.00
CA ALA A 227 0.68 -26.70 -6.41
C ALA A 227 1.77 -25.92 -7.17
N THR A 228 2.06 -24.70 -6.72
CA THR A 228 2.99 -23.76 -7.33
C THR A 228 4.37 -23.74 -6.66
N ASP A 229 4.67 -24.72 -5.80
CA ASP A 229 6.01 -24.86 -5.23
C ASP A 229 6.97 -25.43 -6.28
N LYS A 230 8.14 -24.81 -6.42
CA LYS A 230 9.17 -25.23 -7.38
C LYS A 230 9.64 -26.66 -7.14
N ASP A 231 9.74 -27.04 -5.87
CA ASP A 231 10.22 -28.34 -5.39
C ASP A 231 9.08 -29.30 -5.02
N ARG A 232 7.84 -28.99 -5.44
CA ARG A 232 6.65 -29.81 -5.15
C ARG A 232 6.87 -31.30 -5.43
N ALA A 233 7.39 -31.62 -6.61
CA ALA A 233 7.59 -33.02 -7.02
C ALA A 233 8.59 -33.75 -6.13
N GLU A 234 9.73 -33.10 -5.80
CA GLU A 234 10.73 -33.65 -4.89
C GLU A 234 10.13 -33.89 -3.50
N ARG A 235 9.45 -32.88 -2.96
CA ARG A 235 8.88 -32.93 -1.60
C ARG A 235 7.76 -33.94 -1.44
N LEU A 236 6.92 -34.11 -2.47
CA LEU A 236 5.91 -35.17 -2.51
C LEU A 236 6.56 -36.54 -2.54
N SER A 237 7.56 -36.75 -3.41
CA SER A 237 8.26 -38.05 -3.47
C SER A 237 8.93 -38.44 -2.16
N LYS A 238 9.53 -37.47 -1.44
CA LYS A 238 10.12 -37.70 -0.12
C LYS A 238 9.07 -37.99 0.94
N LYS A 239 7.91 -37.33 0.89
CA LYS A 239 6.81 -37.57 1.82
C LYS A 239 6.16 -38.94 1.59
N ASP A 240 6.11 -39.40 0.34
CA ASP A 240 5.65 -40.75 0.00
C ASP A 240 6.65 -41.82 0.49
N ALA A 241 7.95 -41.51 0.46
CA ALA A 241 9.01 -42.40 0.95
C ALA A 241 9.14 -42.42 2.49
N ASP A 242 8.95 -41.27 3.14
CA ASP A 242 8.93 -41.11 4.60
C ASP A 242 7.71 -40.29 5.04
N PRO A 243 6.58 -40.95 5.35
CA PRO A 243 5.36 -40.29 5.81
C PRO A 243 5.51 -39.55 7.13
N THR A 244 6.57 -39.82 7.91
CA THR A 244 6.83 -39.19 9.21
C THR A 244 7.65 -37.90 9.10
N SER A 245 8.16 -37.58 7.91
CA SER A 245 8.89 -36.33 7.65
C SER A 245 7.98 -35.11 7.86
N HIS A 246 8.24 -34.37 8.93
CA HIS A 246 7.52 -33.13 9.25
C HIS A 246 7.85 -31.97 8.30
N THR A 247 8.88 -32.08 7.47
CA THR A 247 9.33 -31.02 6.56
C THR A 247 9.23 -31.40 5.10
N GLY A 248 9.03 -32.67 4.74
CA GLY A 248 9.06 -33.13 3.35
C GLY A 248 10.40 -32.84 2.65
N TYR A 249 11.47 -32.73 3.41
CA TYR A 249 12.86 -32.55 2.96
C TYR A 249 13.75 -33.61 3.58
#